data_AF-A0A0D5XVH4-F1
#
_entry.id   AF-A0A0D5XVH4-F1
#
_cell.length_a   1.000
_cell.length_b   1.000
_cell.length_c   1.000
_cell.angle_alpha   90.00
_cell.angle_beta   90.00
_cell.angle_gamma   90.00
#
_symmetry.space_group_name_H-M   'P 1'
#
loop_
_entity.id
_entity.type
_entity.pdbx_description
1 polymer ?
#
loop_
_entity_poly.entity_id
_entity_poly.type
_entity_poly.pdbx_seq_one_letter_code
_entity_poly.pdbx_strand_id
1 'polypeptide(L)'
;MIACASCAKDHGQPPADLDFVSVERKGDLPLYVIRYHSSLNILDLYGRGTGEGIASARLICALEDDDDFSVEHEIERSAYGRIQQAPARTNGSSSDFITEAFLSETLNKGQSRRNLDADELNRLLANKKALPCKAVITAYGYKAYYSKPMELPVADLLREINKPVAP
;
A
#
# COMPACT_ATOMS: atom_id res chain seq x y z
N MET A 1 -32.63 -16.10 -14.95
CA MET A 1 -31.24 -15.82 -14.52
C MET A 1 -31.13 -14.31 -14.36
N ILE A 2 -31.24 -13.79 -13.15
CA ILE A 2 -31.14 -12.34 -12.90
C ILE A 2 -29.64 -12.03 -12.89
N ALA A 3 -29.14 -11.49 -14.00
CA ALA A 3 -27.81 -10.92 -14.02
C ALA A 3 -27.86 -9.62 -13.19
N CYS A 4 -27.41 -9.69 -11.93
CA CYS A 4 -27.03 -8.51 -11.18
C CYS A 4 -25.77 -7.93 -11.83
N ALA A 5 -25.94 -7.22 -12.94
CA ALA A 5 -24.92 -6.31 -13.42
C ALA A 5 -24.87 -5.17 -12.42
N SER A 6 -24.03 -5.31 -11.39
CA SER A 6 -23.61 -4.17 -10.57
C SER A 6 -22.87 -3.24 -11.52
N CYS A 7 -23.58 -2.26 -12.09
CA CYS A 7 -22.98 -1.19 -12.86
C CYS A 7 -22.24 -0.27 -11.89
N ALA A 8 -21.08 -0.73 -11.43
CA ALA A 8 -20.14 0.10 -10.70
C ALA A 8 -19.74 1.27 -11.62
N LYS A 9 -19.92 2.49 -11.12
CA LYS A 9 -19.61 3.70 -11.88
C LYS A 9 -18.11 3.84 -12.03
N ASP A 10 -17.69 4.44 -13.12
CA ASP A 10 -16.30 4.89 -13.23
C ASP A 10 -16.05 6.02 -12.23
N HIS A 11 -14.86 6.07 -11.64
CA HIS A 11 -14.44 7.15 -10.75
C HIS A 11 -14.00 8.40 -11.54
N GLY A 12 -13.69 8.28 -12.84
CA GLY A 12 -13.31 9.40 -13.71
C GLY A 12 -11.93 10.01 -13.44
N GLN A 13 -11.32 9.70 -12.29
CA GLN A 13 -9.96 10.12 -11.95
C GLN A 13 -8.90 9.32 -12.71
N PRO A 14 -7.84 9.94 -13.23
CA PRO A 14 -6.71 9.23 -13.82
C PRO A 14 -5.90 8.51 -12.71
N PRO A 15 -5.16 7.44 -13.04
CA PRO A 15 -4.21 6.84 -12.12
C PRO A 15 -3.15 7.86 -11.68
N ALA A 16 -3.08 8.11 -10.37
CA ALA A 16 -2.10 9.02 -9.78
C ALA A 16 -0.67 8.47 -9.92
N ASP A 17 0.27 9.39 -10.11
CA ASP A 17 1.68 9.14 -9.86
C ASP A 17 1.91 9.14 -8.33
N LEU A 18 2.75 8.22 -7.87
CA LEU A 18 3.12 8.07 -6.47
C LEU A 18 4.65 8.15 -6.37
N ASP A 19 5.16 9.09 -5.58
CA ASP A 19 6.58 9.31 -5.39
C ASP A 19 7.01 8.88 -3.99
N PHE A 20 7.88 7.88 -3.92
CA PHE A 20 8.45 7.41 -2.65
C PHE A 20 9.25 8.53 -1.96
N VAL A 21 9.05 8.67 -0.64
CA VAL A 21 9.77 9.66 0.19
C VAL A 21 10.65 8.97 1.21
N SER A 22 10.10 8.08 2.03
CA SER A 22 10.87 7.36 3.04
C SER A 22 10.18 6.08 3.51
N VAL A 23 10.96 5.19 4.14
CA VAL A 23 10.45 4.08 4.93
C VAL A 23 11.17 4.06 6.28
N GLU A 24 10.42 3.85 7.36
CA GLU A 24 10.93 3.81 8.73
C GLU A 24 10.30 2.66 9.52
N ARG A 25 11.10 1.86 10.23
CA ARG A 25 10.55 0.88 11.18
C ARG A 25 10.00 1.60 12.42
N LYS A 26 8.78 1.25 12.82
CA LYS A 26 8.10 1.83 13.99
C LYS A 26 8.61 1.19 15.28
N GLY A 27 9.67 1.76 15.84
CA GLY A 27 10.34 1.23 17.03
C GLY A 27 10.84 -0.18 16.79
N ASP A 28 10.51 -1.09 17.71
CA ASP A 28 10.91 -2.50 17.68
C ASP A 28 9.81 -3.42 17.12
N LEU A 29 8.75 -2.85 16.55
CA LEU A 29 7.65 -3.60 15.96
C LEU A 29 7.96 -3.98 14.50
N PRO A 30 7.42 -5.11 13.99
CA PRO A 30 7.49 -5.48 12.58
C PRO A 30 6.50 -4.66 11.73
N LEU A 31 6.51 -3.33 11.91
CA LEU A 31 5.61 -2.37 11.30
C LEU A 31 6.44 -1.24 10.70
N TYR A 32 6.18 -0.92 9.43
CA TYR A 32 6.99 0.00 8.65
C TYR A 32 6.13 1.15 8.13
N VAL A 33 6.56 2.38 8.40
CA VAL A 33 5.88 3.59 7.94
C VAL A 33 6.47 3.98 6.60
N ILE A 34 5.72 3.73 5.52
CA ILE A 34 6.07 4.14 4.16
C ILE A 34 5.44 5.51 3.92
N ARG A 35 6.25 6.51 3.58
CA ARG A 35 5.83 7.86 3.22
C ARG A 35 5.99 8.08 1.73
N TYR A 36 5.01 8.71 1.13
CA TYR A 36 4.99 9.00 -0.30
C TYR A 36 4.13 10.22 -0.59
N HIS A 37 4.44 10.87 -1.70
CA HIS A 37 3.63 11.92 -2.30
C HIS A 37 2.74 11.31 -3.40
N SER A 38 1.60 11.93 -3.68
CA SER A 38 0.73 11.54 -4.79
C SER A 38 0.38 12.75 -5.65
N SER A 39 0.25 12.56 -6.96
CA SER A 39 -0.25 13.63 -7.85
C SER A 39 -1.74 13.99 -7.61
N LEU A 40 -2.48 13.18 -6.85
CA LEU A 40 -3.90 13.39 -6.51
C LEU A 40 -4.12 13.23 -5.00
N ASN A 41 -5.16 13.89 -4.47
CA ASN A 41 -5.66 13.56 -3.14
C ASN A 41 -6.45 12.24 -3.20
N ILE A 42 -5.73 11.11 -3.09
CA ILE A 42 -6.30 9.77 -3.26
C ILE A 42 -7.31 9.38 -2.16
N LEU A 43 -7.35 10.11 -1.04
CA LEU A 43 -8.39 9.91 -0.02
C LEU A 43 -9.65 10.75 -0.25
N ASP A 44 -9.64 11.68 -1.20
CA ASP A 44 -10.81 12.47 -1.60
C ASP A 44 -11.09 12.35 -3.12
N LEU A 45 -10.83 11.18 -3.70
CA LEU A 45 -11.00 10.93 -5.15
C LEU A 45 -12.41 11.24 -5.66
N TYR A 46 -13.41 11.11 -4.78
CA TYR A 46 -14.82 11.24 -5.10
C TYR A 46 -15.41 12.62 -4.77
N GLY A 47 -14.58 13.56 -4.26
CA GLY A 47 -14.99 14.93 -3.93
C GLY A 47 -16.08 15.01 -2.87
N ARG A 48 -16.12 14.05 -1.95
CA ARG A 48 -17.11 13.95 -0.87
C ARG A 48 -16.51 14.32 0.49
N GLY A 49 -15.22 14.63 0.53
CA GLY A 49 -14.43 14.75 1.76
C GLY A 49 -13.53 13.54 1.96
N THR A 50 -12.42 13.75 2.68
CA THR A 50 -11.40 12.73 2.94
C THR A 50 -12.00 11.47 3.58
N GLY A 51 -11.91 10.34 2.88
CA GLY A 51 -12.40 9.03 3.31
C GLY A 51 -13.88 8.78 3.03
N GLU A 52 -14.65 9.77 2.63
CA GLU A 52 -16.10 9.65 2.50
C GLU A 52 -16.49 8.77 1.29
N GLY A 53 -17.28 7.72 1.56
CA GLY A 53 -17.71 6.74 0.57
C GLY A 53 -16.67 5.68 0.19
N ILE A 54 -15.45 5.76 0.74
CA ILE A 54 -14.40 4.75 0.57
C ILE A 54 -14.72 3.53 1.44
N ALA A 55 -14.74 2.35 0.83
CA ALA A 55 -14.84 1.07 1.53
C ALA A 55 -13.46 0.57 1.96
N SER A 56 -12.42 0.82 1.16
CA SER A 56 -11.04 0.51 1.53
C SER A 56 -10.04 1.40 0.80
N ALA A 57 -8.96 1.79 1.47
CA ALA A 57 -7.82 2.48 0.88
C ALA A 57 -6.53 1.86 1.40
N ARG A 58 -5.82 1.15 0.52
CA ARG A 58 -4.64 0.34 0.87
C ARG A 58 -3.47 0.68 -0.04
N LEU A 59 -2.27 0.72 0.52
CA LEU A 59 -1.05 0.59 -0.26
C LEU A 59 -0.61 -0.86 -0.16
N ILE A 60 -0.34 -1.49 -1.30
CA ILE A 60 0.13 -2.86 -1.40
C ILE A 60 1.44 -2.82 -2.20
N CYS A 61 2.50 -3.42 -1.66
CA CYS A 61 3.75 -3.65 -2.38
C CYS A 61 3.97 -5.16 -2.53
N ALA A 62 4.23 -5.64 -3.74
CA ALA A 62 4.59 -7.02 -3.96
C ALA A 62 6.01 -7.27 -3.47
N LEU A 63 6.21 -8.24 -2.57
CA LEU A 63 7.56 -8.61 -2.12
C LEU A 63 8.23 -9.59 -3.10
N GLU A 64 7.44 -10.25 -3.95
CA GLU A 64 7.86 -11.21 -4.98
C GLU A 64 7.56 -10.69 -6.39
N ASP A 65 7.36 -11.58 -7.36
CA ASP A 65 7.16 -11.25 -8.77
C ASP A 65 5.67 -11.27 -9.16
N ASP A 66 4.79 -11.11 -8.18
CA ASP A 66 3.34 -11.06 -8.35
C ASP A 66 2.87 -9.60 -8.46
N ASP A 67 2.64 -9.14 -9.69
CA ASP A 67 2.28 -7.77 -10.03
C ASP A 67 0.78 -7.58 -10.33
N ASP A 68 -0.05 -8.58 -10.04
CA ASP A 68 -1.50 -8.46 -10.13
C ASP A 68 -2.05 -7.78 -8.86
N PHE A 69 -2.28 -6.47 -8.94
CA PHE A 69 -2.86 -5.70 -7.84
C PHE A 69 -4.39 -5.64 -7.87
N SER A 70 -5.05 -6.43 -8.73
CA SER A 70 -6.50 -6.41 -8.84
C SER A 70 -7.17 -6.84 -7.53
N VAL A 71 -8.33 -6.26 -7.23
CA VAL A 71 -9.04 -6.53 -5.96
C VAL A 71 -9.53 -7.98 -5.80
N GLU A 72 -9.54 -8.77 -6.87
CA GLU A 72 -9.93 -10.18 -6.88
C GLU A 72 -8.72 -11.11 -6.69
N HIS A 73 -7.51 -10.57 -6.84
CA HIS A 73 -6.26 -11.30 -6.67
C HIS A 73 -5.67 -11.08 -5.28
N GLU A 74 -5.02 -12.11 -4.77
CA GLU A 74 -4.31 -12.04 -3.51
C GLU A 74 -2.82 -12.26 -3.72
N ILE A 75 -2.04 -11.22 -3.43
CA ILE A 75 -0.57 -11.27 -3.45
C ILE A 75 -0.09 -12.01 -2.20
N GLU A 76 0.51 -13.19 -2.40
CA GLU A 76 0.93 -14.10 -1.32
C GLU A 76 1.85 -13.41 -0.31
N ARG A 77 2.92 -12.75 -0.78
CA ARG A 77 3.87 -12.01 0.05
C ARG A 77 3.84 -10.54 -0.31
N SER A 78 3.35 -9.72 0.62
CA SER A 78 3.16 -8.29 0.39
C SER A 78 3.53 -7.45 1.61
N ALA A 79 3.99 -6.22 1.34
CA ALA A 79 3.85 -5.13 2.30
C ALA A 79 2.45 -4.54 2.14
N TYR A 80 1.66 -4.55 3.20
CA TYR A 80 0.24 -4.18 3.13
C TYR A 80 -0.14 -3.28 4.31
N GLY A 81 -0.85 -2.18 4.02
CA GLY A 81 -1.36 -1.31 5.06
C GLY A 81 -2.43 -0.33 4.58
N ARG A 82 -3.11 0.32 5.54
CA ARG A 82 -4.10 1.37 5.27
C ARG A 82 -3.41 2.69 4.93
N ILE A 83 -3.90 3.37 3.90
CA ILE A 83 -3.45 4.72 3.53
C ILE A 83 -4.02 5.73 4.52
N GLN A 84 -3.18 6.66 4.96
CA GLN A 84 -3.54 7.75 5.87
C GLN A 84 -2.93 9.05 5.35
N GLN A 85 -3.61 10.18 5.61
CA GLN A 85 -3.00 11.47 5.40
C GLN A 85 -1.74 11.60 6.28
N ALA A 86 -0.64 12.09 5.70
CA ALA A 86 0.52 12.44 6.50
C ALA A 86 0.14 13.55 7.50
N PRO A 87 0.65 13.51 8.76
CA PRO A 87 0.45 14.61 9.70
C PRO A 87 0.95 15.92 9.10
N ALA A 88 0.13 16.98 9.19
CA ALA A 88 0.47 18.29 8.65
C ALA A 88 1.73 18.85 9.32
N ARG A 89 2.88 18.79 8.61
CA ARG A 89 4.14 19.42 9.03
C ARG A 89 4.13 20.88 8.60
N THR A 90 3.39 21.75 9.28
CA THR A 90 3.34 23.23 9.08
C THR A 90 3.05 23.76 7.64
N ASN A 91 3.05 22.90 6.61
CA ASN A 91 2.93 23.11 5.15
C ASN A 91 2.55 21.79 4.43
N GLY A 92 2.09 20.75 5.14
CA GLY A 92 1.83 19.43 4.56
C GLY A 92 0.73 19.50 3.50
N SER A 93 0.99 18.96 2.30
CA SER A 93 0.02 18.94 1.22
C SER A 93 -1.07 17.90 1.53
N SER A 94 -2.30 18.13 1.04
CA SER A 94 -3.36 17.10 1.00
C SER A 94 -2.97 15.88 0.16
N SER A 95 -1.81 15.94 -0.50
CA SER A 95 -1.25 14.92 -1.37
C SER A 95 -0.10 14.12 -0.74
N ASP A 96 0.22 14.37 0.53
CA ASP A 96 1.25 13.61 1.27
C ASP A 96 0.60 12.53 2.13
N PHE A 97 1.06 11.30 1.98
CA PHE A 97 0.46 10.14 2.62
C PHE A 97 1.48 9.31 3.40
N ILE A 98 0.96 8.57 4.37
CA ILE A 98 1.68 7.49 5.04
C ILE A 98 0.88 6.20 4.97
N THR A 99 1.59 5.09 4.96
CA THR A 99 1.04 3.77 5.19
C THR A 99 1.86 3.07 6.26
N GLU A 100 1.20 2.65 7.34
CA GLU A 100 1.80 1.69 8.27
C GLU A 100 1.56 0.29 7.71
N ALA A 101 2.62 -0.34 7.22
CA ALA A 101 2.57 -1.61 6.51
C ALA A 101 3.23 -2.73 7.30
N PHE A 102 2.55 -3.87 7.37
CA PHE A 102 3.16 -5.14 7.74
C PHE A 102 3.75 -5.80 6.51
N LEU A 103 4.93 -6.39 6.63
CA LEU A 103 5.48 -7.28 5.61
C LEU A 103 5.08 -8.70 6.01
N SER A 104 4.18 -9.28 5.24
CA SER A 104 3.48 -10.49 5.63
C SER A 104 3.31 -11.44 4.48
N GLU A 105 3.09 -12.71 4.82
CA GLU A 105 2.51 -13.68 3.90
C GLU A 105 1.07 -14.00 4.28
N THR A 106 0.23 -14.17 3.26
CA THR A 106 -1.15 -14.64 3.39
C THR A 106 -1.18 -16.15 3.43
N LEU A 107 -1.98 -16.71 4.32
CA LEU A 107 -2.18 -18.14 4.51
C LEU A 107 -3.63 -18.51 4.23
N ASN A 108 -3.88 -19.78 3.91
CA ASN A 108 -5.23 -20.32 3.75
C ASN A 108 -6.08 -19.54 2.72
N LYS A 109 -5.50 -19.15 1.58
CA LYS A 109 -6.18 -18.32 0.55
C LYS A 109 -6.72 -17.01 1.14
N GLY A 110 -5.91 -16.37 2.00
CA GLY A 110 -6.17 -15.03 2.52
C GLY A 110 -6.98 -14.92 3.79
N GLN A 111 -7.33 -16.05 4.38
CA GLN A 111 -8.08 -16.06 5.64
C GLN A 111 -7.23 -15.65 6.84
N SER A 112 -5.91 -15.80 6.76
CA SER A 112 -4.99 -15.38 7.81
C SER A 112 -3.69 -14.83 7.23
N ARG A 113 -2.93 -14.12 8.07
CA ARG A 113 -1.61 -13.56 7.72
C ARG A 113 -0.62 -13.81 8.84
N ARG A 114 0.65 -13.99 8.49
CA ARG A 114 1.77 -13.93 9.43
C ARG A 114 2.79 -12.91 8.96
N ASN A 115 3.43 -12.24 9.91
CA ASN A 115 4.55 -11.36 9.59
C ASN A 115 5.77 -12.21 9.23
N LEU A 116 6.50 -11.78 8.20
CA LEU A 116 7.78 -12.37 7.82
C LEU A 116 8.87 -11.86 8.76
N ASP A 117 9.78 -12.75 9.18
CA ASP A 117 10.93 -12.37 9.99
C ASP A 117 12.05 -11.71 9.16
N ALA A 118 13.06 -11.15 9.84
CA ALA A 118 14.16 -10.46 9.17
C ALA A 118 14.96 -11.39 8.23
N ASP A 119 15.18 -12.66 8.60
CA ASP A 119 15.95 -13.60 7.80
C ASP A 119 15.19 -13.99 6.52
N GLU A 120 13.88 -14.23 6.64
CA GLU A 120 12.97 -14.44 5.52
C GLU A 120 12.99 -13.24 4.57
N LEU A 121 12.84 -12.03 5.11
CA LEU A 121 12.84 -10.79 4.32
C LEU A 121 14.18 -10.53 3.63
N ASN A 122 15.31 -10.75 4.31
CA ASN A 122 16.63 -10.60 3.70
C ASN A 122 16.81 -11.55 2.51
N ARG A 123 16.40 -12.82 2.64
CA ARG A 123 16.45 -13.79 1.53
C ARG A 123 15.54 -13.39 0.39
N LEU A 124 14.30 -13.00 0.70
CA LEU A 124 13.29 -12.62 -0.28
C LEU A 124 13.72 -11.42 -1.13
N LEU A 125 14.39 -10.45 -0.50
CA LEU A 125 14.73 -9.17 -1.09
C LEU A 125 16.15 -9.09 -1.66
N ALA A 126 17.01 -10.09 -1.43
CA ALA A 126 18.45 -10.04 -1.71
C ALA A 126 18.83 -9.60 -3.14
N ASN A 127 18.01 -9.95 -4.13
CA ASN A 127 18.28 -9.68 -5.55
C ASN A 127 17.35 -8.62 -6.17
N LYS A 128 16.51 -7.97 -5.35
CA LYS A 128 15.54 -6.98 -5.80
C LYS A 128 16.13 -5.58 -5.57
N LYS A 129 15.97 -4.69 -6.55
CA LYS A 129 16.39 -3.28 -6.43
C LYS A 129 15.27 -2.41 -5.86
N ALA A 130 14.05 -2.68 -6.30
CA ALA A 130 12.85 -2.00 -5.87
C ALA A 130 11.67 -2.98 -5.87
N LEU A 131 10.60 -2.60 -5.17
CA LEU A 131 9.35 -3.34 -5.10
C LEU A 131 8.24 -2.47 -5.68
N PRO A 132 7.42 -2.99 -6.61
CA PRO A 132 6.28 -2.25 -7.13
C PRO A 132 5.22 -2.15 -6.03
N CYS A 133 4.73 -0.94 -5.79
CA CYS A 133 3.62 -0.65 -4.90
C CYS A 133 2.48 0.05 -5.64
N LYS A 134 1.23 -0.25 -5.30
CA LYS A 134 0.06 0.48 -5.80
C LYS A 134 -0.87 0.86 -4.67
N ALA A 135 -1.46 2.06 -4.78
CA ALA A 135 -2.63 2.42 -4.02
C ALA A 135 -3.86 1.77 -4.67
N VAL A 136 -4.60 0.99 -3.89
CA VAL A 136 -5.82 0.30 -4.29
C VAL A 136 -6.97 0.83 -3.43
N ILE A 137 -7.94 1.47 -4.07
CA ILE A 137 -9.04 2.13 -3.38
C ILE A 137 -10.37 1.62 -3.91
N THR A 138 -11.20 1.12 -3.01
CA THR A 138 -12.57 0.69 -3.32
C THR A 138 -13.57 1.65 -2.68
N ALA A 139 -14.65 1.93 -3.38
CA ALA A 139 -15.73 2.79 -2.88
C ALA A 139 -17.08 2.23 -3.29
N TYR A 140 -18.10 2.50 -2.49
CA TYR A 140 -19.44 1.98 -2.75
C TYR A 140 -20.03 2.57 -4.04
N GLY A 141 -20.39 1.70 -4.98
CA GLY A 141 -20.98 2.09 -6.26
C GLY A 141 -19.97 2.56 -7.31
N TYR A 142 -18.68 2.42 -7.07
CA TYR A 142 -17.62 2.74 -8.03
C TYR A 142 -16.72 1.53 -8.32
N LYS A 143 -16.12 1.51 -9.51
CA LYS A 143 -15.02 0.58 -9.83
C LYS A 143 -13.83 0.85 -8.91
N ALA A 144 -13.04 -0.19 -8.65
CA ALA A 144 -11.80 -0.04 -7.90
C ALA A 144 -10.85 0.91 -8.65
N TYR A 145 -10.26 1.82 -7.89
CA TYR A 145 -9.22 2.73 -8.35
C TYR A 145 -7.85 2.13 -8.10
N TYR A 146 -6.94 2.33 -9.06
CA TYR A 146 -5.55 1.90 -8.99
C TYR A 146 -4.63 3.06 -9.37
N SER A 147 -3.60 3.32 -8.56
CA SER A 147 -2.53 4.24 -8.96
C SER A 147 -1.61 3.62 -10.01
N LYS A 148 -0.71 4.44 -10.57
CA LYS A 148 0.51 3.91 -11.20
C LYS A 148 1.40 3.22 -10.15
N PRO A 149 2.29 2.30 -10.58
CA PRO A 149 3.29 1.72 -9.70
C PRO A 149 4.21 2.79 -9.11
N MET A 150 4.43 2.72 -7.79
CA MET A 150 5.52 3.38 -7.09
C MET A 150 6.63 2.36 -6.87
N GLU A 151 7.88 2.75 -7.07
CA GLU A 151 9.04 1.91 -6.74
C GLU A 151 9.47 2.16 -5.28
N LEU A 152 9.32 1.18 -4.41
CA LEU A 152 9.86 1.20 -3.05
C LEU A 152 11.31 0.68 -3.08
N PRO A 153 12.33 1.49 -2.76
CA PRO A 153 13.73 1.04 -2.80
C PRO A 153 14.01 -0.07 -1.77
N VAL A 154 14.49 -1.22 -2.25
CA VAL A 154 14.79 -2.37 -1.38
C VAL A 154 15.91 -2.06 -0.39
N ALA A 155 16.91 -1.26 -0.81
CA ALA A 155 18.00 -0.85 0.06
C ALA A 155 17.50 -0.06 1.29
N ASP A 156 16.51 0.81 1.11
CA ASP A 156 15.91 1.57 2.22
C ASP A 156 15.11 0.66 3.13
N LEU A 157 14.33 -0.26 2.56
CA LEU A 157 13.55 -1.22 3.33
C LEU A 157 14.44 -2.18 4.14
N LEU A 158 15.51 -2.72 3.54
CA LEU A 158 16.46 -3.61 4.21
C LEU A 158 17.22 -2.90 5.33
N ARG A 159 17.53 -1.62 5.18
CA ARG A 159 18.11 -0.81 6.28
C ARG A 159 17.19 -0.81 7.49
N GLU A 160 15.88 -0.62 7.28
CA GLU A 160 14.88 -0.60 8.36
C GLU A 160 14.62 -1.98 8.96
N ILE A 161 14.58 -3.03 8.14
CA ILE A 161 14.44 -4.42 8.59
C ILE A 161 15.59 -4.79 9.53
N ASN A 162 16.83 -4.45 9.14
CA ASN A 162 18.04 -4.85 9.85
C ASN A 162 18.47 -3.89 10.97
N LYS A 163 17.66 -2.87 11.30
CA LYS A 163 17.96 -2.01 12.46
C LYS A 163 18.03 -2.86 13.74
N PRO A 164 19.04 -2.67 14.61
CA PRO A 164 19.06 -3.33 15.91
C PRO A 164 17.79 -3.04 16.71
N VAL A 165 17.28 -4.04 17.42
CA VAL A 165 16.21 -3.87 18.41
C VAL A 165 16.85 -3.35 19.69
N ALA A 166 16.23 -2.37 20.35
CA ALA A 166 16.76 -1.89 21.62
C ALA A 166 16.68 -3.00 22.70
N PRO A 167 17.70 -3.15 23.57
CA PRO A 167 17.72 -4.17 24.62
C PRO A 167 16.66 -3.95 25.71
#